data_AF-A0A7S1R8U4-F1
#
_entry.id   AF-A0A7S1R8U4-F1
#
_cell.length_a   1.000
_cell.length_b   1.000
_cell.length_c   1.000
_cell.angle_alpha   90.00
_cell.angle_beta   90.00
_cell.angle_gamma   90.00
#
_symmetry.space_group_name_H-M   'P 1'
#
loop_
_entity.id
_entity.type
_entity.pdbx_description
1 polymer ?
#
loop_
_entity_poly.entity_id
_entity_poly.type
_entity_poly.pdbx_seq_one_letter_code
_entity_poly.pdbx_strand_id
1 'polypeptide(L)'
;ASTAEWQVVVTHFPPDFKIDYWAMVSAVYGVDLIVTGHRHQEEVHYEDGSAGGLLGSTAWIVAGGGGGITSEGTPRLDGQDDMYGFMDVAIAKEELRIDAISHGGVLRSSTKVRPRRSVFERSRATSTGTSTTGQQAATSPRTTTASSGSGGTAAASSTTSTTSTTTAFI
;
A
#
# COMPACT_ATOMS: atom_id res chain seq x y z
N ALA A 1 10.70 22.09 15.64
CA ALA A 1 10.23 20.69 15.67
C ALA A 1 9.62 20.36 14.30
N SER A 2 9.86 19.16 13.77
CA SER A 2 9.31 18.72 12.48
C SER A 2 7.82 18.36 12.62
N THR A 3 7.01 18.70 11.62
CA THR A 3 5.59 18.27 11.52
C THR A 3 5.43 17.03 10.64
N ALA A 4 6.52 16.32 10.36
CA ALA A 4 6.49 15.10 9.57
C ALA A 4 5.97 13.95 10.43
N GLU A 5 4.88 13.31 10.00
CA GLU A 5 4.23 12.21 10.72
C GLU A 5 4.34 10.92 9.92
N TRP A 6 5.56 10.39 9.81
CA TRP A 6 5.79 9.09 9.17
C TRP A 6 5.34 7.96 10.10
N GLN A 7 4.54 7.03 9.58
CA GLN A 7 4.12 5.81 10.26
C GLN A 7 4.91 4.62 9.69
N VAL A 8 5.87 4.14 10.47
CA VAL A 8 6.74 3.03 10.10
C VAL A 8 6.45 1.81 10.99
N VAL A 9 6.27 0.66 10.36
CA VAL A 9 6.14 -0.64 11.05
C VAL A 9 7.41 -1.45 10.84
N VAL A 10 7.89 -2.12 11.88
CA VAL A 10 8.97 -3.11 11.79
C VAL A 10 8.41 -4.45 12.25
N THR A 11 8.58 -5.49 11.43
CA THR A 11 8.13 -6.85 11.72
C THR A 11 9.10 -7.85 11.11
N HIS A 12 9.11 -9.10 11.56
CA HIS A 12 10.01 -10.09 10.98
C HIS A 12 9.55 -10.55 9.58
N PHE A 13 8.29 -10.98 9.46
CA PHE A 13 7.75 -11.52 8.22
C PHE A 13 7.27 -10.42 7.26
N PRO A 14 7.55 -10.53 5.95
CA PRO A 14 7.07 -9.59 4.95
C PRO A 14 5.53 -9.58 4.85
N PRO A 15 4.92 -8.49 4.37
CA PRO A 15 3.48 -8.29 4.43
C PRO A 15 2.70 -9.21 3.48
N ASP A 16 3.34 -9.83 2.50
CA ASP A 16 2.76 -10.91 1.72
C ASP A 16 2.34 -12.11 2.62
N PHE A 17 2.98 -12.27 3.78
CA PHE A 17 2.44 -13.04 4.89
C PHE A 17 1.29 -12.26 5.54
N LYS A 18 0.06 -12.66 5.19
CA LYS A 18 -1.20 -12.00 5.62
C LYS A 18 -1.43 -10.64 4.95
N ILE A 19 -1.31 -10.62 3.62
CA ILE A 19 -1.45 -9.39 2.84
C ILE A 19 -2.75 -8.61 3.09
N ASP A 20 -3.87 -9.29 3.28
CA ASP A 20 -5.16 -8.64 3.56
C ASP A 20 -5.14 -7.88 4.90
N TYR A 21 -4.49 -8.44 5.92
CA TYR A 21 -4.34 -7.80 7.23
C TYR A 21 -3.47 -6.54 7.10
N TRP A 22 -2.33 -6.65 6.43
CA TRP A 22 -1.41 -5.51 6.26
C TRP A 22 -2.00 -4.43 5.36
N ALA A 23 -2.74 -4.79 4.31
CA ALA A 23 -3.49 -3.83 3.49
C ALA A 23 -4.51 -3.05 4.32
N MET A 24 -5.28 -3.74 5.18
CA MET A 24 -6.24 -3.11 6.09
C MET A 24 -5.55 -2.18 7.10
N VAL A 25 -4.52 -2.66 7.81
CA VAL A 25 -3.76 -1.87 8.79
C VAL A 25 -3.18 -0.63 8.13
N SER A 26 -2.52 -0.79 6.97
CA SER A 26 -1.87 0.32 6.27
C SER A 26 -2.87 1.36 5.78
N ALA A 27 -4.05 0.93 5.32
CA ALA A 27 -5.11 1.84 4.93
C ALA A 27 -5.68 2.62 6.12
N VAL A 28 -6.02 1.92 7.20
CA VAL A 28 -6.68 2.51 8.39
C VAL A 28 -5.76 3.50 9.08
N TYR A 29 -4.52 3.12 9.35
CA TYR A 29 -3.58 3.92 10.14
C TYR A 29 -2.70 4.82 9.29
N GLY A 30 -2.67 4.65 7.97
CA GLY A 30 -1.81 5.44 7.09
C GLY A 30 -0.34 5.04 7.23
N VAL A 31 -0.04 3.74 7.25
CA VAL A 31 1.35 3.25 7.27
C VAL A 31 2.04 3.66 5.98
N ASP A 32 3.23 4.22 6.09
CA ASP A 32 4.05 4.67 4.98
C ASP A 32 5.07 3.63 4.54
N LEU A 33 5.68 2.95 5.53
CA LEU A 33 6.75 1.98 5.33
C LEU A 33 6.60 0.78 6.27
N ILE A 34 6.71 -0.43 5.73
CA ILE A 34 6.87 -1.67 6.49
C ILE A 34 8.28 -2.22 6.26
N VAL A 35 9.10 -2.28 7.31
CA VAL A 35 10.45 -2.85 7.29
C VAL A 35 10.41 -4.28 7.78
N THR A 36 10.90 -5.21 6.96
CA THR A 36 10.83 -6.64 7.25
C THR A 36 12.15 -7.35 7.02
N GLY A 37 12.21 -8.63 7.41
CA GLY A 37 13.34 -9.52 7.12
C GLY A 37 12.80 -10.87 6.63
N HIS A 38 13.13 -11.93 7.36
CA HIS A 38 12.75 -13.32 7.09
C HIS A 38 13.37 -13.93 5.83
N ARG A 39 13.19 -13.30 4.67
CA ARG A 39 13.87 -13.67 3.43
C ARG A 39 15.29 -13.13 3.45
N HIS A 40 16.28 -13.98 3.20
CA HIS A 40 17.69 -13.62 3.33
C HIS A 40 18.22 -12.92 2.05
N GLN A 41 17.58 -11.81 1.69
CA GLN A 41 17.92 -10.94 0.56
C GLN A 41 17.35 -9.53 0.78
N GLU A 42 17.73 -8.59 -0.07
CA GLU A 42 17.26 -7.22 -0.08
C GLU A 42 16.15 -7.03 -1.14
N GLU A 43 15.02 -6.46 -0.75
CA GLU A 43 13.91 -6.17 -1.65
C GLU A 43 13.29 -4.81 -1.33
N VAL A 44 12.89 -4.07 -2.37
CA VAL A 44 12.21 -2.78 -2.24
C VAL A 44 10.95 -2.77 -3.08
N HIS A 45 9.80 -2.53 -2.44
CA HIS A 45 8.50 -2.52 -3.09
C HIS A 45 7.76 -1.22 -2.79
N TYR A 46 7.42 -0.49 -3.84
CA TYR A 46 6.61 0.72 -3.76
C TYR A 46 5.93 1.01 -5.09
N GLU A 47 4.60 0.99 -5.11
CA GLU A 47 3.77 1.27 -6.30
C GLU A 47 4.15 0.44 -7.56
N ASP A 48 4.77 -0.72 -7.35
CA ASP A 48 5.27 -1.65 -8.38
C ASP A 48 4.28 -2.78 -8.72
N GLY A 49 3.12 -2.80 -8.05
CA GLY A 49 2.12 -3.86 -8.16
C GLY A 49 2.46 -5.13 -7.36
N SER A 50 3.57 -5.16 -6.63
CA SER A 50 3.93 -6.27 -5.75
C SER A 50 2.85 -6.49 -4.68
N ALA A 51 2.71 -7.75 -4.24
CA ALA A 51 1.62 -8.18 -3.37
C ALA A 51 0.21 -7.84 -3.93
N GLY A 52 0.06 -7.92 -5.25
CA GLY A 52 -1.19 -7.65 -5.96
C GLY A 52 -1.65 -6.19 -5.91
N GLY A 53 -0.77 -5.26 -5.53
CA GLY A 53 -1.11 -3.85 -5.35
C GLY A 53 -1.97 -3.55 -4.11
N LEU A 54 -2.22 -4.54 -3.24
CA LEU A 54 -3.11 -4.41 -2.08
C LEU A 54 -2.62 -3.39 -1.04
N LEU A 55 -1.31 -3.16 -0.96
CA LEU A 55 -0.72 -2.19 -0.05
C LEU A 55 -0.86 -0.73 -0.54
N GLY A 56 -1.28 -0.51 -1.80
CA GLY A 56 -1.40 0.82 -2.41
C GLY A 56 -0.08 1.59 -2.30
N SER A 57 -0.15 2.84 -1.84
CA SER A 57 1.03 3.70 -1.61
C SER A 57 1.77 3.42 -0.29
N THR A 58 1.67 2.21 0.28
CA THR A 58 2.51 1.81 1.41
C THR A 58 3.73 1.12 0.86
N ALA A 59 4.91 1.67 1.12
CA ALA A 59 6.16 0.99 0.78
C ALA A 59 6.39 -0.18 1.74
N TRP A 60 7.08 -1.22 1.26
CA TRP A 60 7.60 -2.24 2.13
C TRP A 60 8.92 -2.76 1.60
N ILE A 61 9.78 -3.17 2.52
CA ILE A 61 11.14 -3.63 2.21
C ILE A 61 11.44 -4.93 2.95
N VAL A 62 12.27 -5.74 2.33
CA VAL A 62 12.96 -6.87 2.97
C VAL A 62 14.41 -6.44 3.15
N ALA A 63 14.87 -6.36 4.40
CA ALA A 63 16.24 -6.07 4.78
C ALA A 63 16.85 -7.30 5.49
N GLY A 64 16.70 -8.49 4.87
CA GLY A 64 17.13 -9.75 5.46
C GLY A 64 18.50 -10.22 4.99
N GLY A 65 19.13 -9.50 4.07
CA GLY A 65 20.49 -9.72 3.55
C GLY A 65 21.61 -9.25 4.48
N GLY A 66 21.40 -9.14 5.79
CA GLY A 66 22.40 -8.60 6.72
C GLY A 66 23.66 -9.47 6.95
N GLY A 67 23.78 -10.65 6.30
CA GLY A 67 24.96 -11.51 6.38
C GLY A 67 24.97 -12.54 7.53
N GLY A 68 23.79 -12.96 8.01
CA GLY A 68 23.64 -13.95 9.08
C GLY A 68 24.06 -15.38 8.68
N ILE A 69 23.08 -16.20 8.26
CA ILE A 69 23.30 -17.62 7.92
C ILE A 69 23.66 -17.80 6.44
N THR A 70 22.67 -17.74 5.55
CA THR A 70 22.82 -17.94 4.11
C THR A 70 21.85 -17.04 3.38
N SER A 71 22.25 -16.45 2.26
CA SER A 71 21.34 -15.75 1.36
C SER A 71 20.38 -16.70 0.63
N GLU A 72 19.29 -16.15 0.09
CA GLU A 72 18.32 -16.91 -0.73
C GLU A 72 18.93 -17.43 -2.05
N GLY A 73 19.92 -16.71 -2.58
CA GLY A 73 20.67 -17.06 -3.78
C GLY A 73 22.17 -16.97 -3.57
N THR A 74 22.95 -17.31 -4.59
CA THR A 74 24.42 -17.24 -4.53
C THR A 74 24.88 -15.77 -4.55
N PRO A 75 25.52 -15.27 -3.49
CA PRO A 75 26.04 -13.91 -3.46
C PRO A 75 27.23 -13.79 -4.41
N ARG A 76 27.32 -12.68 -5.13
CA ARG A 76 28.44 -12.37 -6.00
C ARG A 76 29.47 -11.59 -5.20
N LEU A 77 30.74 -11.91 -5.40
CA LEU A 77 31.85 -11.25 -4.70
C LEU A 77 31.94 -9.74 -4.98
N ASP A 78 31.44 -9.30 -6.14
CA ASP A 78 31.43 -7.89 -6.55
C ASP A 78 30.23 -7.10 -5.99
N GLY A 79 29.32 -7.75 -5.26
CA GLY A 79 28.09 -7.13 -4.75
C GLY A 79 27.13 -6.66 -5.83
N GLN A 80 27.23 -7.16 -7.07
CA GLN A 80 26.28 -6.84 -8.16
C GLN A 80 25.03 -7.73 -8.10
N ASP A 81 24.48 -7.90 -6.91
CA ASP A 81 23.29 -8.66 -6.58
C ASP A 81 22.61 -8.02 -5.37
N ASP A 82 21.43 -8.54 -5.04
CA ASP A 82 20.60 -8.07 -3.94
C ASP A 82 20.57 -9.09 -2.79
N MET A 83 21.62 -9.91 -2.63
CA MET A 83 21.67 -10.97 -1.60
C MET A 83 22.10 -10.44 -0.24
N TYR A 84 23.29 -9.84 -0.16
CA TYR A 84 23.80 -9.26 1.07
C TYR A 84 23.95 -7.76 0.94
N GLY A 85 23.57 -7.02 1.97
CA GLY A 85 23.53 -5.56 1.96
C GLY A 85 22.88 -4.96 3.19
N PHE A 86 22.47 -3.70 3.05
CA PHE A 86 21.66 -2.96 4.02
C PHE A 86 20.81 -1.91 3.30
N MET A 87 19.77 -1.46 4.00
CA MET A 87 18.91 -0.37 3.57
C MET A 87 19.28 0.92 4.31
N ASP A 88 19.55 2.00 3.58
CA ASP A 88 19.65 3.35 4.14
C ASP A 88 18.33 4.08 3.91
N VAL A 89 17.75 4.62 4.99
CA VAL A 89 16.46 5.31 4.94
C VAL A 89 16.64 6.75 5.43
N ALA A 90 16.56 7.68 4.49
CA ALA A 90 16.58 9.11 4.77
C ALA A 90 15.14 9.66 4.82
N ILE A 91 14.77 10.29 5.93
CA ILE A 91 13.42 10.79 6.17
C ILE A 91 13.41 12.32 6.14
N ALA A 92 12.64 12.90 5.23
CA ALA A 92 12.31 14.32 5.16
C ALA A 92 10.79 14.51 5.38
N LYS A 93 10.32 15.76 5.44
CA LYS A 93 8.89 16.03 5.69
C LYS A 93 8.00 15.57 4.54
N GLU A 94 8.46 15.74 3.30
CA GLU A 94 7.68 15.46 2.09
C GLU A 94 8.07 14.15 1.40
N GLU A 95 9.20 13.53 1.79
CA GLU A 95 9.75 12.36 1.12
C GLU A 95 10.55 11.49 2.09
N LEU A 96 10.39 10.17 1.97
CA LEU A 96 11.26 9.17 2.55
C LEU A 96 12.01 8.49 1.41
N ARG A 97 13.33 8.48 1.47
CA ARG A 97 14.19 7.86 0.45
C ARG A 97 14.82 6.60 0.99
N ILE A 98 14.64 5.49 0.28
CA ILE A 98 15.18 4.17 0.59
C ILE A 98 16.26 3.87 -0.44
N ASP A 99 17.50 3.70 0.02
CA ASP A 99 18.60 3.21 -0.80
C ASP A 99 18.93 1.77 -0.39
N ALA A 100 18.84 0.82 -1.33
CA ALA A 100 19.34 -0.53 -1.12
C ALA A 100 20.81 -0.58 -1.54
N ILE A 101 21.70 -0.94 -0.61
CA ILE A 101 23.15 -0.95 -0.83
C ILE A 101 23.67 -2.36 -0.58
N SER A 102 24.32 -2.96 -1.57
CA SER A 102 24.88 -4.30 -1.41
C SER A 102 26.13 -4.30 -0.51
N HIS A 103 26.56 -5.49 -0.09
CA HIS A 103 27.76 -5.71 0.71
C HIS A 103 29.05 -5.22 0.02
N GLY A 104 29.05 -5.09 -1.31
CA GLY A 104 30.13 -4.48 -2.09
C GLY A 104 30.11 -2.94 -2.09
N GLY A 105 29.16 -2.30 -1.40
CA GLY A 105 28.96 -0.86 -1.40
C GLY A 105 28.26 -0.32 -2.65
N VAL A 106 27.60 -1.18 -3.43
CA VAL A 106 26.94 -0.81 -4.69
C VAL A 106 25.50 -0.38 -4.40
N LEU A 107 25.11 0.81 -4.85
CA LEU A 107 23.70 1.24 -4.83
C LEU A 107 22.90 0.38 -5.84
N ARG A 108 21.98 -0.44 -5.32
CA ARG A 108 21.16 -1.40 -6.06
C ARG A 108 19.83 -0.79 -6.48
N SER A 109 19.22 -0.01 -5.60
CA SER A 109 17.99 0.73 -5.88
C SER A 109 17.94 2.00 -5.05
N SER A 110 17.19 3.00 -5.53
CA SER A 110 16.88 4.22 -4.79
C SER A 110 15.41 4.58 -5.03
N THR A 111 14.59 4.46 -3.98
CA THR A 111 13.13 4.59 -4.04
C THR A 111 12.67 5.75 -3.18
N LYS A 112 11.83 6.61 -3.75
CA LYS A 112 11.25 7.78 -3.07
C LYS A 112 9.79 7.52 -2.74
N VAL A 113 9.48 7.49 -1.46
CA VAL A 113 8.14 7.28 -0.90
C VAL A 113 7.56 8.62 -0.50
N ARG A 114 6.27 8.83 -0.80
CA ARG A 114 5.52 10.01 -0.37
C ARG A 114 4.65 9.68 0.85
N PRO A 115 4.44 10.64 1.76
CA PRO A 115 3.56 10.44 2.91
C PRO A 115 2.14 10.02 2.50
N ARG A 116 1.65 8.97 3.14
CA ARG A 116 0.29 8.46 3.03
C ARG A 116 -0.57 9.09 4.13
N ARG A 117 -1.70 9.67 3.74
CA ARG A 117 -2.72 10.08 4.72
C ARG A 117 -3.51 8.87 5.20
N SER A 118 -3.79 8.78 6.50
CA SER A 118 -4.72 7.79 7.04
C SER A 118 -6.14 8.02 6.51
N VAL A 119 -7.01 7.01 6.59
CA VAL A 119 -8.44 7.20 6.28
C VAL A 119 -9.03 8.31 7.18
N PHE A 120 -8.69 8.32 8.46
CA PHE A 120 -9.19 9.33 9.41
C PHE A 120 -8.79 10.77 9.02
N GLU A 121 -7.54 10.99 8.62
CA GLU A 121 -7.07 12.30 8.16
C GLU A 121 -7.74 12.72 6.85
N ARG A 122 -7.99 11.76 5.94
CA ARG A 122 -8.78 12.03 4.71
C ARG A 122 -10.21 12.44 5.05
N SER A 123 -10.87 11.76 5.98
CA SER A 123 -12.24 12.08 6.41
C SER A 123 -12.34 13.47 7.08
N ARG A 124 -11.31 13.86 7.85
CA ARG A 124 -11.24 15.18 8.50
C ARG A 124 -11.02 16.32 7.50
N ALA A 125 -10.18 16.11 6.50
CA ALA A 125 -9.97 17.09 5.44
C ALA A 125 -11.25 17.34 4.63
N THR A 126 -12.03 16.30 4.34
CA THR A 126 -13.30 16.43 3.58
C THR A 126 -14.41 17.09 4.40
N SER A 127 -14.50 16.83 5.71
CA SER A 127 -15.52 17.44 6.58
C SER A 127 -15.31 18.94 6.85
N THR A 128 -14.08 19.44 6.67
CA THR A 128 -13.77 20.88 6.86
C THR A 128 -14.12 21.73 5.62
N GLY A 129 -14.42 21.10 4.47
CA GLY A 129 -14.66 21.79 3.19
C GLY A 129 -16.10 22.20 2.87
N THR A 130 -17.10 21.92 3.72
CA THR A 130 -18.53 22.14 3.39
C THR A 130 -19.26 23.05 4.38
N SER A 131 -18.60 24.08 4.90
CA SER A 131 -19.23 25.11 5.73
C SER A 131 -19.17 26.49 5.06
N THR A 132 -19.89 26.66 3.95
CA THR A 132 -20.21 27.98 3.40
C THR A 132 -21.73 28.16 3.40
N THR A 133 -22.19 28.89 4.42
CA THR A 133 -23.42 29.69 4.56
C THR A 133 -24.53 29.50 3.53
N GLY A 134 -25.61 28.84 3.97
CA GLY A 134 -26.96 28.98 3.41
C GLY A 134 -27.98 29.07 4.54
N GLN A 135 -28.29 30.29 4.98
CA GLN A 135 -29.39 30.56 5.90
C GLN A 135 -30.74 30.36 5.18
N GLN A 136 -31.55 29.47 5.76
CA GLN A 136 -33.01 29.46 5.89
C GLN A 136 -33.90 30.08 4.80
N ALA A 137 -34.83 29.27 4.30
CA ALA A 137 -36.25 29.63 4.37
C ALA A 137 -37.10 28.35 4.46
N ALA A 138 -37.83 28.21 5.57
CA ALA A 138 -38.85 27.21 5.76
C ALA A 138 -40.12 27.60 5.00
N THR A 139 -40.76 26.64 4.31
CA THR A 139 -42.21 26.62 4.08
C THR A 139 -42.65 25.24 3.56
N SER A 140 -43.70 24.71 4.16
CA SER A 140 -44.55 23.60 3.69
C SER A 140 -45.97 23.91 4.20
N PRO A 141 -47.07 23.32 3.67
CA PRO A 141 -47.18 22.33 2.58
C PRO A 141 -48.28 22.68 1.54
N ARG A 142 -48.36 21.95 0.41
CA ARG A 142 -49.63 21.74 -0.31
C ARG A 142 -49.67 20.44 -1.11
N THR A 143 -50.73 19.67 -0.83
CA THR A 143 -51.24 18.46 -1.47
C THR A 143 -51.68 18.68 -2.93
N THR A 144 -51.39 17.72 -3.83
CA THR A 144 -52.27 17.30 -4.94
C THR A 144 -51.84 15.92 -5.48
N THR A 145 -52.77 15.29 -6.19
CA THR A 145 -53.06 13.86 -6.26
C THR A 145 -52.61 13.20 -7.58
N ALA A 146 -52.39 11.87 -7.53
CA ALA A 146 -52.61 10.82 -8.55
C ALA A 146 -51.97 10.91 -9.97
N SER A 147 -51.24 9.86 -10.39
CA SER A 147 -51.76 8.76 -11.26
C SER A 147 -50.66 7.94 -11.97
N SER A 148 -50.81 6.60 -11.88
CA SER A 148 -50.62 5.52 -12.89
C SER A 148 -49.40 5.41 -13.84
N GLY A 149 -48.85 4.18 -13.92
CA GLY A 149 -48.15 3.58 -15.08
C GLY A 149 -46.92 2.75 -14.65
N SER A 150 -46.99 1.44 -14.40
CA SER A 150 -47.00 0.26 -15.30
C SER A 150 -45.75 0.06 -16.19
N GLY A 151 -45.05 -1.07 -15.99
CA GLY A 151 -44.01 -1.65 -16.86
C GLY A 151 -42.72 -1.90 -16.08
N GLY A 152 -42.36 -3.14 -15.68
CA GLY A 152 -41.86 -4.22 -16.56
C GLY A 152 -40.50 -3.80 -17.12
N THR A 153 -39.35 -4.33 -16.69
CA THR A 153 -38.81 -5.62 -17.15
C THR A 153 -37.54 -5.95 -16.35
N ALA A 154 -37.38 -7.21 -15.93
CA ALA A 154 -36.21 -7.74 -15.26
C ALA A 154 -35.03 -7.90 -16.25
N ALA A 155 -33.85 -7.42 -15.86
CA ALA A 155 -32.60 -7.65 -16.58
C ALA A 155 -31.91 -8.91 -16.02
N ALA A 156 -31.75 -9.91 -16.89
CA ALA A 156 -30.98 -11.12 -16.63
C ALA A 156 -29.48 -10.80 -16.52
N SER A 157 -28.84 -11.27 -15.45
CA SER A 157 -27.37 -11.27 -15.32
C SER A 157 -26.84 -12.64 -15.71
N SER A 158 -26.08 -12.70 -16.80
CA SER A 158 -25.41 -13.90 -17.29
C SER A 158 -24.11 -14.15 -16.51
N THR A 159 -24.06 -15.30 -15.86
CA THR A 159 -22.89 -15.88 -15.19
C THR A 159 -21.90 -16.39 -16.24
N THR A 160 -20.68 -15.85 -16.26
CA THR A 160 -19.55 -16.45 -17.01
C THR A 160 -18.57 -17.04 -16.01
N SER A 161 -18.60 -18.36 -15.88
CA SER A 161 -17.60 -19.16 -15.18
C SER A 161 -16.49 -19.57 -16.15
N THR A 162 -15.27 -19.09 -15.94
CA THR A 162 -14.07 -19.59 -16.63
C THR A 162 -13.19 -20.35 -15.64
N THR A 163 -13.30 -21.68 -15.71
CA THR A 163 -12.40 -22.64 -15.08
C THR A 163 -11.05 -22.60 -15.79
N SER A 164 -9.97 -22.36 -15.05
CA SER A 164 -8.59 -22.48 -15.54
C SER A 164 -7.96 -23.71 -14.90
N THR A 165 -7.63 -24.71 -15.72
CA THR A 165 -6.98 -25.95 -15.32
C THR A 165 -5.46 -25.74 -15.23
N THR A 166 -4.92 -25.96 -14.04
CA THR A 166 -3.47 -26.05 -13.76
C THR A 166 -2.95 -27.41 -14.25
N THR A 167 -1.99 -27.43 -15.17
CA THR A 167 -1.17 -28.61 -15.45
C THR A 167 0.25 -28.34 -14.97
N ALA A 168 0.72 -29.22 -14.09
CA ALA A 168 2.01 -29.20 -13.45
C ALA A 168 3.15 -29.64 -14.39
N PHE A 169 4.34 -29.11 -14.09
CA PHE A 169 5.62 -29.42 -14.70
C PHE A 169 6.06 -30.87 -14.46
N ILE A 170 6.87 -31.38 -15.39
CA ILE A 170 7.95 -32.34 -15.16
C ILE A 170 9.26 -31.57 -15.32
#